data_AF-A0A961XYZ7-F1
#
_entry.id   AF-A0A961XYZ7-F1
#
_cell.length_a   1.000
_cell.length_b   1.000
_cell.length_c   1.000
_cell.angle_alpha   90.00
_cell.angle_beta   90.00
_cell.angle_gamma   90.00
#
_symmetry.space_group_name_H-M   'P 1'
#
loop_
_entity.id
_entity.type
_entity.pdbx_description
1 polymer ?
#
loop_
_entity_poly.entity_id
_entity_poly.type
_entity_poly.pdbx_seq_one_letter_code
_entity_poly.pdbx_strand_id
1 'polypeptide(L)'
;QSIRGWERAIDAQRRIVDAVYAIASRLADDASIAIVAHGGVGTLLLCKLMNVPISRAYDQPHQGHVFSFDARTNAISHGWRSIDASLI
;
A
#
# COMPACT_ATOMS: atom_id res chain seq x y z
N GLN A 1 15.01 11.66 -6.09
CA GLN A 1 16.41 11.28 -6.37
C GLN A 1 16.79 10.06 -5.55
N SER A 2 17.87 9.35 -5.91
CA SER A 2 18.44 8.32 -5.02
C SER A 2 19.21 9.03 -3.90
N ILE A 3 19.16 8.48 -2.68
CA ILE A 3 19.93 8.97 -1.54
C ILE A 3 20.86 7.85 -1.11
N ARG A 4 22.18 8.07 -1.16
CA ARG A 4 23.19 7.09 -0.72
C ARG A 4 23.04 5.70 -1.37
N GLY A 5 22.68 5.66 -2.65
CA GLY A 5 22.48 4.42 -3.40
C GLY A 5 21.16 3.69 -3.12
N TRP A 6 20.28 4.27 -2.30
CA TRP A 6 18.94 3.71 -2.08
C TRP A 6 18.10 3.81 -3.36
N GLU A 7 17.22 2.82 -3.55
CA GLU A 7 16.19 2.86 -4.59
C GLU A 7 15.41 4.20 -4.50
N ARG A 8 15.11 4.81 -5.65
CA ARG A 8 14.31 6.04 -5.65
C ARG A 8 12.89 5.68 -5.21
N ALA A 9 12.26 6.53 -4.40
CA ALA A 9 10.90 6.30 -3.94
C ALA A 9 9.89 6.05 -5.08
N ILE A 10 10.08 6.70 -6.24
CA ILE A 10 9.23 6.48 -7.42
C ILE A 10 9.42 5.08 -8.04
N ASP A 11 10.64 4.54 -8.02
CA ASP A 11 10.91 3.19 -8.53
C ASP A 11 10.33 2.14 -7.58
N ALA A 12 10.51 2.34 -6.27
CA ALA A 12 9.90 1.50 -5.24
C ALA A 12 8.36 1.54 -5.30
N GLN A 13 7.77 2.73 -5.55
CA GLN A 13 6.32 2.88 -5.74
C GLN A 13 5.85 2.11 -6.97
N ARG A 14 6.52 2.28 -8.12
CA ARG A 14 6.21 1.52 -9.33
C ARG A 14 6.27 0.02 -9.07
N ARG A 15 7.33 -0.46 -8.41
CA ARG A 15 7.53 -1.88 -8.11
C ARG A 15 6.41 -2.48 -7.26
N ILE A 16 5.97 -1.80 -6.19
CA ILE A 16 4.86 -2.30 -5.36
C ILE A 16 3.52 -2.23 -6.09
N VAL A 17 3.29 -1.16 -6.86
CA VAL A 17 2.06 -0.97 -7.65
C VAL A 17 1.92 -2.07 -8.71
N ASP A 18 2.99 -2.30 -9.48
CA ASP A 18 3.00 -3.32 -10.53
C ASP A 18 2.80 -4.72 -9.95
N ALA A 19 3.45 -5.03 -8.81
CA ALA A 19 3.29 -6.32 -8.14
C ALA A 19 1.85 -6.54 -7.65
N VAL A 20 1.24 -5.53 -7.04
CA VAL A 20 -0.14 -5.60 -6.53
C VAL A 20 -1.14 -5.80 -7.66
N TYR A 21 -1.06 -5.03 -8.74
CA TYR A 21 -1.98 -5.18 -9.87
C TYR A 21 -1.74 -6.48 -10.66
N ALA A 22 -0.50 -6.96 -10.76
CA ALA A 22 -0.20 -8.24 -11.38
C ALA A 22 -0.77 -9.44 -10.60
N ILE A 23 -0.87 -9.31 -9.27
CA ILE A 23 -1.58 -10.30 -8.43
C ILE A 23 -3.08 -10.14 -8.61
N ALA A 24 -3.60 -8.91 -8.50
CA ALA A 24 -5.03 -8.63 -8.59
C ALA A 24 -5.64 -9.07 -9.94
N SER A 25 -4.91 -8.94 -11.05
CA SER A 25 -5.39 -9.34 -12.38
C SER A 25 -5.59 -10.84 -12.57
N ARG A 26 -5.12 -11.67 -11.62
CA ARG A 26 -5.25 -13.13 -11.66
C ARG A 26 -6.35 -13.66 -10.74
N LEU A 27 -7.01 -12.77 -10.00
CA LEU A 27 -8.03 -13.14 -9.02
C LEU A 27 -9.42 -13.20 -9.66
N ALA A 28 -10.29 -14.06 -9.11
CA ALA A 28 -11.72 -14.01 -9.39
C ALA A 28 -12.33 -12.72 -8.81
N ASP A 29 -13.44 -12.26 -9.38
CA ASP A 29 -14.08 -10.98 -9.05
C ASP A 29 -14.53 -10.83 -7.58
N ASP A 30 -14.72 -11.94 -6.88
CA ASP A 30 -15.16 -12.03 -5.48
C ASP A 30 -14.04 -12.42 -4.50
N ALA A 31 -12.82 -12.63 -5.00
CA ALA A 31 -11.71 -13.04 -4.17
C ALA A 31 -11.20 -11.88 -3.29
N SER A 32 -11.09 -12.16 -1.99
CA SER A 32 -10.42 -11.28 -1.03
C SER A 32 -9.04 -11.81 -0.70
N ILE A 33 -8.00 -10.98 -0.87
CA ILE A 33 -6.62 -11.33 -0.53
C ILE A 33 -6.02 -10.33 0.45
N ALA A 34 -5.04 -10.78 1.24
CA ALA A 34 -4.20 -9.92 2.05
C ALA A 34 -2.79 -9.91 1.46
N ILE A 35 -2.21 -8.72 1.28
CA ILE A 35 -0.81 -8.53 0.88
C ILE A 35 -0.03 -8.10 2.11
N VAL A 36 0.90 -8.93 2.57
CA VAL A 36 1.76 -8.64 3.72
C VAL A 36 3.07 -8.03 3.23
N ALA A 37 3.36 -6.81 3.64
CA ALA A 37 4.52 -6.04 3.19
C ALA A 37 5.05 -5.09 4.27
N HIS A 38 6.13 -4.37 3.97
CA HIS A 38 6.70 -3.36 4.86
C HIS A 38 6.01 -1.99 4.74
N GLY A 39 5.98 -1.23 5.83
CA GLY A 39 5.32 0.07 5.90
C GLY A 39 5.77 1.09 4.86
N GLY A 40 7.06 1.11 4.51
CA GLY A 40 7.59 2.02 3.49
C GLY A 40 6.93 1.82 2.13
N VAL A 41 6.94 0.59 1.60
CA VAL A 41 6.30 0.28 0.31
C VAL A 41 4.77 0.32 0.40
N GLY A 42 4.19 -0.04 1.55
CA GLY A 42 2.76 0.13 1.80
C GLY A 42 2.32 1.60 1.72
N THR A 43 3.12 2.51 2.26
CA THR A 43 2.86 3.95 2.19
C THR A 43 2.95 4.48 0.76
N LEU A 44 3.92 3.99 -0.02
CA LEU A 44 4.03 4.34 -1.44
C LEU A 44 2.81 3.88 -2.25
N LEU A 45 2.30 2.68 -1.98
CA LEU A 45 1.06 2.19 -2.57
C LEU A 45 -0.14 3.04 -2.15
N LEU A 46 -0.27 3.37 -0.86
CA LEU A 46 -1.34 4.22 -0.35
C LEU A 46 -1.34 5.60 -1.01
N CYS A 47 -0.18 6.24 -1.17
CA CYS A 47 -0.05 7.52 -1.88
C CYS A 47 -0.54 7.41 -3.34
N LYS A 48 -0.22 6.29 -4.02
CA LYS A 48 -0.69 6.04 -5.40
C LYS A 48 -2.21 5.92 -5.45
N LEU A 49 -2.82 5.18 -4.51
CA LEU A 49 -4.26 4.97 -4.44
C LEU A 49 -5.02 6.26 -4.12
N MET A 50 -4.47 7.11 -3.25
CA MET A 50 -5.05 8.43 -2.92
C MET A 50 -4.83 9.49 -4.01
N ASN A 51 -4.04 9.18 -5.05
CA ASN A 51 -3.62 10.12 -6.08
C ASN A 51 -2.94 11.39 -5.52
N VAL A 52 -2.05 11.20 -4.54
CA VAL A 52 -1.27 12.29 -3.91
C VAL A 52 0.23 12.12 -4.16
N PRO A 53 1.04 13.20 -4.07
CA PRO A 53 2.48 13.08 -4.12
C PRO A 53 3.01 12.14 -3.02
N ILE A 54 4.11 11.42 -3.33
CA ILE A 54 4.82 10.59 -2.34
C ILE A 54 5.21 11.48 -1.15
N SER A 55 4.70 11.15 0.04
CA SER A 55 4.93 11.92 1.25
C SER A 55 4.92 11.02 2.48
N ARG A 56 5.78 11.35 3.45
CA ARG A 56 5.82 10.68 4.75
C ARG A 56 4.67 11.06 5.68
N ALA A 57 3.83 12.03 5.29
CA ALA A 57 2.60 12.36 6.01
C ALA A 57 1.60 11.18 6.06
N TYR A 58 1.80 10.18 5.20
CA TYR A 58 0.96 8.98 5.10
C TYR A 58 1.68 7.71 5.61
N ASP A 59 2.84 7.86 6.25
CA ASP A 59 3.62 6.74 6.76
C ASP A 59 2.76 5.86 7.69
N GLN A 60 2.96 4.55 7.57
CA GLN A 60 2.45 3.60 8.56
C GLN A 60 2.91 4.03 9.96
N PRO A 61 2.01 4.15 10.96
CA PRO A 61 2.39 4.62 12.30
C PRO A 61 3.41 3.70 12.99
N HIS A 62 3.16 2.40 12.99
CA HIS A 62 4.05 1.34 13.47
C HIS A 62 3.64 -0.02 12.86
N GLN A 63 4.38 -1.10 13.13
CA GLN A 63 4.06 -2.44 12.63
C GLN A 63 2.64 -2.89 13.00
N GLY A 64 2.07 -3.81 12.23
CA GLY A 64 0.74 -4.38 12.53
C GLY A 64 -0.43 -3.49 12.12
N HIS A 65 -0.30 -2.70 11.06
CA HIS A 65 -1.40 -1.94 10.47
C HIS A 65 -1.77 -2.43 9.07
N VAL A 66 -3.02 -2.19 8.69
CA VAL A 66 -3.61 -2.52 7.38
C VAL A 66 -4.43 -1.34 6.85
N PHE A 67 -4.44 -1.16 5.54
CA PHE A 67 -5.45 -0.38 4.82
C PHE A 67 -6.14 -1.29 3.81
N SER A 68 -7.36 -0.95 3.40
CA SER A 68 -8.14 -1.75 2.46
C SER A 68 -8.61 -0.89 1.30
N PHE A 69 -8.62 -1.47 0.10
CA PHE A 69 -9.06 -0.82 -1.13
C PHE A 69 -9.59 -1.86 -2.12
N ASP A 70 -10.45 -1.42 -3.03
CA ASP A 70 -10.89 -2.19 -4.18
C ASP A 70 -9.86 -2.05 -5.31
N ALA A 71 -9.27 -3.17 -5.76
CA ALA A 71 -8.20 -3.14 -6.75
C ALA A 71 -8.65 -2.83 -8.19
N ARG A 72 -9.96 -2.83 -8.48
CA ARG A 72 -10.50 -2.48 -9.81
C ARG A 72 -10.75 -0.97 -9.93
N THR A 73 -11.26 -0.37 -8.86
CA THR A 73 -11.67 1.04 -8.80
C THR A 73 -10.64 1.92 -8.11
N ASN A 74 -9.68 1.33 -7.39
CA ASN A 74 -8.76 1.98 -6.47
C ASN A 74 -9.44 2.70 -5.31
N ALA A 75 -10.72 2.44 -5.07
CA ALA A 75 -11.46 3.04 -3.98
C ALA A 75 -10.92 2.53 -2.64
N ILE A 76 -10.40 3.43 -1.83
CA ILE A 76 -9.91 3.11 -0.48
C ILE A 76 -11.11 3.01 0.45
N SER A 77 -11.28 1.84 1.08
CA SER A 77 -12.31 1.61 2.10
C SER A 77 -11.93 2.28 3.43
N HIS A 78 -10.65 2.19 3.80
CA HIS A 78 -10.07 2.91 4.93
C HIS A 78 -8.54 2.98 4.81
N GLY A 79 -7.93 4.03 5.39
CA GLY A 79 -6.48 4.16 5.54
C GLY A 79 -5.91 3.21 6.60
N TRP A 80 -4.67 3.45 7.05
CA TRP A 80 -4.02 2.63 8.07
C TRP A 80 -4.87 2.49 9.35
N ARG A 81 -5.09 1.24 9.77
CA ARG A 81 -5.71 0.86 11.04
C ARG A 81 -4.91 -0.29 11.66
N SER A 82 -4.84 -0.36 12.99
CA SER A 82 -4.26 -1.51 13.67
C SER A 82 -5.01 -2.79 13.28
N ILE A 83 -4.29 -3.88 13.05
CA ILE A 83 -4.88 -5.21 12.81
C ILE A 83 -5.51 -5.75 14.10
N ASP A 84 -4.98 -5.35 15.26
CA ASP A 84 -5.43 -5.80 16.59
C ASP A 84 -6.42 -4.81 17.22
N ALA A 85 -7.42 -4.35 16.47
CA ALA A 85 -8.44 -3.42 16.97
C ALA A 85 -9.37 -4.03 18.06
N SER A 86 -9.04 -5.21 18.59
CA SER A 86 -9.68 -5.86 19.74
C SER A 86 -9.13 -5.47 21.11
N LEU A 87 -8.14 -4.57 21.19
CA LEU A 87 -7.53 -4.13 22.45
C LEU A 87 -7.76 -2.64 22.78
N ILE A 88 -8.98 -2.13 22.53
CA ILE A 88 -9.47 -0.89 23.13
C ILE A 88 -10.89 -1.13 23.65
#